data_AF-A0A1I1QUV7-F1
#
_entry.id   AF-A0A1I1QUV7-F1
#
_cell.length_a   1.000
_cell.length_b   1.000
_cell.length_c   1.000
_cell.angle_alpha   90.00
_cell.angle_beta   90.00
_cell.angle_gamma   90.00
#
_symmetry.space_group_name_H-M   'P 1'
#
loop_
_entity.id
_entity.type
_entity.pdbx_description
1 polymer ?
#
loop_
_entity_poly.entity_id
_entity_poly.type
_entity_poly.pdbx_seq_one_letter_code
_entity_poly.pdbx_strand_id
1 'polypeptide(L)'
;ITVEPVASSNPMAPTHRVLGRSPRGKLVECGGIWKKQNKETGADYYTLTIRDHGFNANLGKAANQDDLSLQAVIPWGPKDAA
;
A
#
# COMPACT_ATOMS: atom_id res chain seq x y z
N ILE A 1 6.14 3.45 10.75
CA ILE A 1 5.78 2.46 9.72
C ILE A 1 6.92 2.41 8.72
N THR A 2 7.35 1.23 8.29
CA THR A 2 8.32 1.04 7.20
C THR A 2 7.73 0.12 6.14
N VAL A 3 8.25 0.21 4.92
CA VAL A 3 7.83 -0.60 3.77
C VAL A 3 9.06 -1.27 3.20
N GLU A 4 8.99 -2.58 2.97
CA GLU A 4 10.12 -3.37 2.48
C GLU A 4 9.67 -4.27 1.32
N PRO A 5 10.48 -4.42 0.26
CA PRO A 5 10.15 -5.29 -0.86
C PRO A 5 10.04 -6.76 -0.43
N VAL A 6 9.18 -7.49 -1.12
CA VAL A 6 9.00 -8.93 -0.95
C VAL A 6 9.31 -9.62 -2.28
N ALA A 7 10.23 -10.57 -2.25
CA ALA A 7 10.46 -11.48 -3.36
C ALA A 7 9.49 -12.66 -3.24
N SER A 8 8.64 -12.84 -4.25
CA SER A 8 7.68 -13.95 -4.32
C SER A 8 7.47 -14.34 -5.77
N SER A 9 7.40 -15.64 -6.03
CA SER A 9 7.00 -16.20 -7.33
C SER A 9 5.47 -16.24 -7.51
N ASN A 10 4.70 -16.06 -6.44
CA ASN A 10 3.24 -16.00 -6.51
C ASN A 10 2.81 -14.64 -7.09
N PRO A 11 2.09 -14.61 -8.24
CA PRO A 11 1.66 -13.37 -8.88
C PRO A 11 0.63 -12.56 -8.07
N MET A 12 -0.04 -13.18 -7.09
CA MET A 12 -0.99 -12.52 -6.19
C MET A 12 -0.35 -12.01 -4.89
N ALA A 13 0.95 -12.27 -4.69
CA ALA A 13 1.65 -11.80 -3.50
C ALA A 13 1.78 -10.27 -3.48
N PRO A 14 1.87 -9.66 -2.29
CA PRO A 14 2.24 -8.25 -2.20
C PRO A 14 3.67 -8.06 -2.75
N THR A 15 3.87 -6.92 -3.40
CA THR A 15 5.20 -6.46 -3.83
C THR A 15 6.04 -5.97 -2.66
N HIS A 16 5.39 -5.43 -1.62
CA HIS A 16 6.04 -4.94 -0.42
C HIS A 16 5.22 -5.33 0.82
N ARG A 17 5.92 -5.60 1.92
CA ARG A 17 5.32 -5.75 3.25
C ARG A 17 5.35 -4.42 3.99
N VAL A 18 4.34 -4.17 4.81
CA VAL A 18 4.24 -2.96 5.63
C VAL A 18 4.44 -3.35 7.08
N LEU A 19 5.45 -2.76 7.70
CA LEU A 19 5.88 -3.08 9.05
C LEU A 19 5.57 -1.93 10.01
N GLY A 20 4.92 -2.26 11.12
CA GLY A 20 4.77 -1.40 12.29
C GLY A 20 5.77 -1.77 13.38
N ARG A 21 6.06 -0.83 14.29
CA ARG A 21 6.79 -1.14 15.51
C ARG A 21 5.80 -1.40 16.63
N SER A 22 5.96 -2.54 17.31
CA SER A 22 5.22 -2.83 18.54
C SER A 22 5.70 -1.94 19.70
N PRO A 23 4.96 -1.87 20.83
CA PRO A 23 5.40 -1.13 22.02
C PRO A 23 6.78 -1.56 22.55
N ARG A 24 7.19 -2.80 22.28
CA ARG A 24 8.52 -3.34 22.64
C ARG A 24 9.58 -3.12 21.55
N GLY A 25 9.29 -2.29 20.55
CA GLY A 25 10.20 -1.92 19.47
C GLY A 25 10.42 -2.99 18.39
N LYS A 26 9.70 -4.10 18.41
CA LYS A 26 9.81 -5.17 17.40
C LYS A 26 9.02 -4.82 16.15
N LEU A 27 9.55 -5.16 14.97
CA LEU A 27 8.81 -5.03 13.72
C LEU A 27 7.74 -6.12 13.63
N VAL A 28 6.53 -5.71 13.28
CA VAL A 28 5.36 -6.58 13.08
C VAL A 28 4.76 -6.22 11.74
N GLU A 29 4.48 -7.23 10.92
CA GLU A 29 3.79 -7.04 9.65
C GLU A 29 2.32 -6.71 9.91
N CYS A 30 1.88 -5.58 9.39
CA CYS A 30 0.53 -5.04 9.59
C CYS A 30 -0.22 -4.82 8.28
N GLY A 31 0.43 -5.09 7.14
CA GLY A 31 -0.12 -4.76 5.83
C GLY A 31 0.79 -5.11 4.67
N GLY A 32 0.35 -4.74 3.48
CA GLY A 32 1.09 -4.96 2.24
C GLY A 32 0.77 -3.93 1.18
N ILE A 33 1.60 -3.92 0.13
CA ILE A 33 1.39 -3.15 -1.09
C ILE A 33 1.33 -4.10 -2.28
N TRP A 34 0.26 -4.01 -3.05
CA TRP A 34 0.07 -4.79 -4.29
C TRP A 34 0.17 -3.88 -5.50
N LYS A 35 0.84 -4.37 -6.53
CA LYS A 35 0.75 -3.80 -7.88
C LYS A 35 -0.44 -4.43 -8.58
N LYS A 36 -1.34 -3.59 -9.09
CA LYS A 36 -2.55 -3.99 -9.82
C LYS A 36 -2.58 -3.27 -11.15
N GLN A 37 -3.32 -3.81 -12.11
CA GLN A 37 -3.57 -3.17 -13.39
C GLN A 37 -5.02 -2.68 -13.45
N ASN A 38 -5.22 -1.44 -13.86
CA ASN A 38 -6.55 -0.91 -14.11
C ASN A 38 -7.11 -1.59 -15.38
N LYS A 39 -8.32 -2.15 -15.30
CA LYS A 39 -8.91 -2.95 -16.37
C LYS A 39 -9.28 -2.13 -17.62
N GLU A 40 -9.57 -0.83 -17.45
CA GLU A 40 -10.03 0.04 -18.53
C GLU A 40 -8.84 0.71 -19.24
N THR A 41 -7.88 1.20 -18.46
CA THR A 41 -6.73 1.96 -19.00
C THR A 41 -5.50 1.10 -19.24
N GLY A 42 -5.44 -0.11 -18.67
CA GLY A 42 -4.24 -0.96 -18.67
C GLY A 42 -3.09 -0.40 -17.81
N ALA A 43 -3.29 0.74 -17.14
CA ALA A 43 -2.26 1.38 -16.33
C ALA A 43 -2.03 0.60 -15.03
N ASP A 44 -0.76 0.43 -14.67
CA ASP A 44 -0.38 -0.12 -13.37
C ASP A 44 -0.62 0.91 -12.26
N TYR A 45 -1.12 0.45 -11.13
CA TYR A 45 -1.28 1.23 -9.91
C TYR A 45 -0.95 0.39 -8.68
N TYR A 46 -0.62 1.05 -7.59
CA TYR A 46 -0.35 0.39 -6.33
C TYR A 46 -1.49 0.58 -5.34
N THR A 47 -1.76 -0.47 -4.56
CA THR A 47 -2.74 -0.45 -3.48
C THR A 47 -2.08 -0.83 -2.17
N LEU A 48 -2.37 -0.07 -1.12
CA LEU A 48 -1.91 -0.29 0.24
C LEU A 48 -3.08 -0.76 1.09
N THR A 49 -2.86 -1.81 1.87
CA THR A 49 -3.77 -2.23 2.94
C THR A 49 -2.99 -2.33 4.24
N ILE A 50 -3.50 -1.70 5.29
CA ILE A 50 -3.05 -1.89 6.68
C ILE A 50 -4.19 -2.58 7.42
N ARG A 51 -4.08 -3.90 7.57
CA ARG A 51 -5.15 -4.79 8.03
C ARG A 51 -5.65 -4.38 9.41
N ASP A 52 -4.71 -4.17 10.33
CA ASP A 52 -5.01 -3.94 11.75
C ASP A 52 -5.68 -2.58 12.01
N HIS A 53 -5.69 -1.70 11.00
CA HIS A 53 -6.32 -0.39 11.05
C HIS A 53 -7.52 -0.26 10.10
N GLY A 54 -7.92 -1.35 9.41
CA GLY A 54 -8.98 -1.30 8.40
C GLY A 54 -8.72 -0.34 7.23
N PHE A 55 -7.48 0.13 7.09
CA PHE A 55 -7.09 1.23 6.23
C PHE A 55 -6.68 0.73 4.84
N ASN A 56 -7.29 1.31 3.81
CA ASN A 56 -6.95 1.06 2.41
C ASN A 56 -6.65 2.37 1.71
N ALA A 57 -5.68 2.34 0.78
CA ALA A 57 -5.32 3.48 -0.02
C ALA A 57 -4.83 3.05 -1.41
N ASN A 58 -4.96 3.94 -2.38
CA ASN A 58 -4.18 3.86 -3.62
C ASN A 58 -2.88 4.65 -3.41
N LEU A 59 -1.80 4.20 -4.05
CA LEU A 59 -0.57 4.98 -4.12
C LEU A 59 -0.45 5.56 -5.52
N GLY A 60 -0.22 6.87 -5.59
CA GLY A 60 -0.22 7.60 -6.85
C GLY A 60 0.41 8.98 -6.74
N LYS A 61 0.31 9.76 -7.81
CA LYS A 61 0.80 11.13 -7.84
C LYS A 61 -0.15 12.07 -7.09
N ALA A 62 0.34 12.83 -6.11
CA ALA A 62 -0.42 13.92 -5.51
C ALA A 62 -0.47 15.16 -6.42
N ALA A 63 -1.48 16.02 -6.21
CA ALA A 63 -1.51 17.34 -6.82
C ALA A 63 -0.25 18.12 -6.41
N ASN A 64 0.42 18.73 -7.39
CA ASN A 64 1.69 19.46 -7.21
C ASN A 64 2.87 18.62 -6.69
N GLN A 65 2.87 17.30 -6.95
CA GLN A 65 4.04 16.48 -6.66
C GLN A 65 5.09 16.62 -7.77
N ASP A 66 6.24 17.18 -7.40
CA ASP A 66 7.36 17.44 -8.33
C ASP A 66 8.28 16.23 -8.49
N ASP A 67 8.48 15.45 -7.42
CA ASP A 67 9.31 14.25 -7.46
C ASP A 67 8.51 13.03 -7.90
N LEU A 68 8.78 12.55 -9.11
CA LEU A 68 8.11 11.40 -9.72
C LEU A 68 8.51 10.05 -9.11
N SER A 69 9.56 9.99 -8.30
CA SER A 69 9.99 8.76 -7.61
C SER A 69 9.15 8.45 -6.36
N LEU A 70 8.42 9.45 -5.86
CA LEU A 70 7.57 9.30 -4.68
C LEU A 70 6.15 8.87 -5.06
N GLN A 71 5.46 8.27 -4.09
CA GLN A 71 4.05 7.93 -4.23
C GLN A 71 3.30 8.51 -3.02
N ALA A 72 2.28 9.31 -3.28
CA ALA A 72 1.38 9.80 -2.27
C ALA A 72 0.41 8.68 -1.83
N VAL A 73 0.08 8.66 -0.54
CA VAL A 73 -0.96 7.78 0.01
C VAL A 73 -2.30 8.48 -0.15
N ILE A 74 -3.19 7.91 -0.95
CA ILE A 74 -4.53 8.45 -1.24
C ILE A 74 -5.55 7.52 -0.56
N PRO A 75 -6.00 7.86 0.67
CA PRO A 75 -6.94 7.01 1.41
C PRO A 75 -8.21 6.80 0.62
N TRP A 76 -8.74 5.59 0.69
CA TRP A 76 -10.13 5.38 0.30
C TRP A 76 -11.00 6.15 1.32
N GLY A 77 -12.14 6.67 0.86
CA GLY A 77 -13.09 7.33 1.77
C GLY A 77 -13.48 6.43 2.95
N PRO A 78 -14.18 6.97 3.96
CA PRO A 78 -14.69 6.17 5.06
C PRO A 78 -15.35 4.91 4.49
N LYS A 79 -14.95 3.74 4.97
CA LYS A 79 -15.79 2.56 4.78
C LYS A 79 -17.01 2.83 5.62
N ASP A 80 -18.12 3.18 4.99
CA ASP A 80 -19.41 3.19 5.68
C ASP A 80 -19.53 1.85 6.42
N ALA A 81 -19.84 1.91 7.71
CA ALA A 81 -20.04 0.72 8.52
C ALA A 81 -21.22 -0.06 7.92
N ALA A 82 -20.92 -1.13 7.18
CA ALA A 82 -21.89 -2.10 6.73
C ALA A 82 -22.42 -2.91 7.91
#